data_AF-A0A1V4M7M2-F1
#
_entry.id   AF-A0A1V4M7M2-F1
#
_cell.length_a   1.000
_cell.length_b   1.000
_cell.length_c   1.000
_cell.angle_alpha   90.00
_cell.angle_beta   90.00
_cell.angle_gamma   90.00
#
_symmetry.space_group_name_H-M   'P 1'
#
loop_
_entity.id
_entity.type
_entity.pdbx_description
1 polymer ?
#
loop_
_entity_poly.entity_id
_entity_poly.type
_entity_poly.pdbx_seq_one_letter_code
_entity_poly.pdbx_strand_id
1 'polypeptide(L)'
;MKLPFILCLFALLAAMAAGCDPVTRHKVLTTIFDGVPSCAPPEEILEEYYQNRIAAELEQGQTGDEAGPEVARIASYHKPFKEKKCKDCHDFTTDIGLIRPLRELCFVCHRDFLRHIKEPFVHGPVAVGDCSACHLPHTSVNSSLLEMEKSKLCGKCHQEQRLAASMHERVMTHGMACSDCHDPHYGKVHYFLK
;
A
#
# COMPACT_ATOMS: atom_id res chain seq x y z
N MET A 1 20.58 13.85 -49.92
CA MET A 1 20.01 15.00 -49.18
C MET A 1 19.14 14.65 -47.96
N LYS A 2 18.98 13.37 -47.56
CA LYS A 2 18.02 12.99 -46.49
C LYS A 2 18.62 12.89 -45.07
N LEU A 3 19.93 12.69 -44.94
CA LEU A 3 20.59 12.48 -43.64
C LEU A 3 20.59 13.70 -42.68
N PRO A 4 20.87 14.95 -43.12
CA PRO A 4 20.87 16.10 -42.20
C PRO A 4 19.44 16.49 -41.75
N PHE A 5 18.44 16.22 -42.59
CA PHE A 5 17.04 16.48 -42.26
C PHE A 5 16.51 15.50 -41.20
N ILE A 6 16.94 14.23 -41.27
CA ILE A 6 16.59 13.19 -40.28
C ILE A 6 17.26 13.48 -38.93
N LEU A 7 18.52 13.93 -38.93
CA LEU A 7 19.24 14.34 -37.70
C LEU A 7 18.59 15.54 -37.00
N CYS A 8 18.19 16.57 -37.76
CA CYS A 8 17.44 17.70 -37.20
C CYS A 8 16.07 17.27 -36.63
N LEU A 9 15.36 16.36 -37.31
CA LEU A 9 14.07 15.87 -36.84
C LEU A 9 14.20 15.09 -35.52
N PHE A 10 15.25 14.26 -35.39
CA PHE A 10 15.56 13.53 -34.15
C PHE A 10 15.93 14.48 -32.99
N ALA A 11 16.71 15.52 -33.27
CA ALA A 11 17.06 16.53 -32.27
C ALA A 11 15.82 17.32 -31.79
N LEU A 12 14.90 17.65 -32.70
CA LEU A 12 13.64 18.34 -32.37
C LEU A 12 12.72 17.46 -31.52
N LEU A 13 12.58 16.18 -31.87
CA LEU A 13 11.79 15.20 -31.12
C LEU A 13 12.36 14.92 -29.72
N ALA A 14 13.69 14.83 -29.60
CA ALA A 14 14.35 14.65 -28.31
C ALA A 14 14.19 15.89 -27.40
N ALA A 15 14.23 17.10 -27.96
CA ALA A 15 13.98 18.35 -27.23
C ALA A 15 12.54 18.46 -26.73
N MET A 16 11.56 17.97 -27.51
CA MET A 16 10.16 17.93 -27.07
C MET A 16 9.93 16.89 -25.95
N ALA A 17 10.61 15.74 -26.01
CA ALA A 17 10.51 14.70 -24.99
C ALA A 17 11.16 15.08 -23.64
N ALA A 18 12.21 15.91 -23.66
CA ALA A 18 12.82 16.47 -22.44
C ALA A 18 11.95 17.56 -21.75
N GLY A 19 10.84 17.97 -22.37
CA GLY A 19 9.96 19.03 -21.88
C GLY A 19 8.91 18.58 -20.85
N CYS A 20 8.71 17.28 -20.65
CA CYS A 20 7.62 16.76 -19.82
C CYS A 20 7.99 16.57 -18.34
N ASP A 21 9.26 16.41 -18.01
CA ASP A 21 9.72 16.26 -16.62
C ASP A 21 10.46 17.53 -16.17
N PRO A 22 9.92 18.30 -15.19
CA PRO A 22 10.48 19.58 -14.78
C PRO A 22 11.91 19.46 -14.22
N VAL A 23 12.25 18.32 -13.60
CA VAL A 23 13.59 18.04 -13.06
C VAL A 23 14.60 17.81 -14.18
N THR A 24 14.24 16.96 -15.16
CA THR A 24 15.07 16.69 -16.34
C THR A 24 15.25 17.95 -17.19
N ARG A 25 14.19 18.76 -17.36
CA ARG A 25 14.26 20.04 -18.06
C ARG A 25 15.23 21.00 -17.37
N HIS A 26 15.11 21.16 -16.05
CA HIS A 26 16.02 22.04 -15.30
C HIS A 26 17.47 21.58 -15.44
N LYS A 27 17.75 20.27 -15.32
CA LYS A 27 19.09 19.70 -15.48
C LYS A 27 19.68 19.97 -16.87
N VAL A 28 18.88 19.83 -17.93
CA VAL A 28 19.32 20.15 -19.30
C VAL A 28 19.59 21.65 -19.43
N LEU A 29 18.69 22.50 -18.93
CA LEU A 29 18.82 23.95 -19.02
C LEU A 29 20.05 24.46 -18.25
N THR A 30 20.32 23.96 -17.04
CA THR A 30 21.51 24.34 -16.26
C THR A 30 22.82 23.86 -16.89
N THR A 31 22.76 22.86 -17.78
CA THR A 31 23.95 22.37 -18.50
C THR A 31 24.26 23.25 -19.71
N ILE A 32 23.25 23.89 -20.31
CA ILE A 32 23.39 24.66 -21.57
C ILE A 32 23.43 26.17 -21.33
N PHE A 33 22.71 26.65 -20.30
CA PHE A 33 22.53 28.06 -20.02
C PHE A 33 23.02 28.40 -18.62
N ASP A 34 23.90 29.39 -18.53
CA ASP A 34 24.32 29.97 -17.27
C ASP A 34 23.25 30.90 -16.71
N GLY A 35 22.99 30.84 -15.41
CA GLY A 35 22.02 31.70 -14.71
C GLY A 35 20.59 31.17 -14.62
N VAL A 36 20.37 29.88 -14.91
CA VAL A 36 19.06 29.23 -14.71
C VAL A 36 18.72 29.23 -13.22
N PRO A 37 17.58 29.81 -12.80
CA PRO A 37 17.15 29.80 -11.40
C PRO A 37 17.02 28.38 -10.85
N SER A 38 17.35 28.16 -9.58
CA SER A 38 17.23 26.85 -8.94
C SER A 38 15.80 26.32 -9.05
N CYS A 39 15.65 25.02 -9.29
CA CYS A 39 14.35 24.35 -9.19
C CYS A 39 13.63 24.73 -7.90
N ALA A 40 12.31 24.91 -7.99
CA ALA A 40 11.47 25.11 -6.83
C ALA A 40 11.68 23.96 -5.82
N PRO A 41 11.62 24.23 -4.52
CA PRO A 41 11.79 23.22 -3.49
C PRO A 41 10.77 22.08 -3.70
N PRO A 42 11.14 20.81 -3.41
CA PRO A 42 10.27 19.66 -3.66
C PRO A 42 8.87 19.80 -3.06
N GLU A 43 8.74 20.49 -1.93
CA GLU A 43 7.47 20.75 -1.27
C GLU A 43 6.52 21.58 -2.15
N GLU A 44 7.05 22.56 -2.89
CA GLU A 44 6.26 23.44 -3.77
C GLU A 44 5.85 22.72 -5.06
N ILE A 45 6.75 21.91 -5.64
CA ILE A 45 6.46 21.10 -6.83
C ILE A 45 5.41 20.03 -6.52
N LEU A 46 5.50 19.40 -5.34
CA LEU A 46 4.54 18.39 -4.89
C LEU A 46 3.18 19.01 -4.57
N GLU A 47 3.16 20.21 -3.99
CA GLU A 47 1.92 20.94 -3.74
C GLU A 47 1.22 21.29 -5.06
N GLU A 48 1.94 21.84 -6.05
CA GLU A 48 1.35 22.15 -7.37
C GLU A 48 0.83 20.88 -8.06
N TYR A 49 1.59 19.78 -8.05
CA TYR A 49 1.14 18.49 -8.57
C TYR A 49 -0.12 17.98 -7.86
N TYR A 50 -0.19 18.11 -6.54
CA TYR A 50 -1.32 17.70 -5.72
C TYR A 50 -2.56 18.56 -6.00
N GLN A 51 -2.40 19.89 -6.08
CA GLN A 51 -3.48 20.83 -6.40
C GLN A 51 -4.01 20.61 -7.82
N ASN A 52 -3.13 20.38 -8.80
CA ASN A 52 -3.53 20.10 -10.18
C ASN A 52 -4.27 18.75 -10.29
N ARG A 53 -3.85 17.74 -9.53
CA ARG A 53 -4.58 16.48 -9.44
C ARG A 53 -5.96 16.64 -8.83
N ILE A 54 -6.08 17.37 -7.72
CA ILE A 54 -7.37 17.65 -7.09
C ILE A 54 -8.26 18.43 -8.05
N ALA A 55 -7.74 19.46 -8.72
CA ALA A 55 -8.50 20.26 -9.68
C ALA A 55 -9.00 19.40 -10.86
N ALA A 56 -8.15 18.55 -11.43
CA ALA A 56 -8.54 17.63 -12.50
C ALA A 56 -9.57 16.58 -12.03
N GLU A 57 -9.45 16.08 -10.80
CA GLU A 57 -10.42 15.16 -10.19
C GLU A 57 -11.78 15.85 -9.92
N LEU A 58 -11.78 17.14 -9.57
CA LEU A 58 -12.98 17.96 -9.37
C LEU A 58 -13.67 18.36 -10.68
N GLU A 59 -12.91 18.65 -11.74
CA GLU A 59 -13.43 19.00 -13.06
C GLU A 59 -14.09 17.80 -13.77
N GLN A 60 -13.64 16.58 -13.49
CA GLN A 60 -14.20 15.35 -14.07
C GLN A 60 -15.48 14.84 -13.38
N GLY A 61 -15.93 15.49 -12.31
CA GLY A 61 -17.06 15.04 -11.48
C GLY A 61 -18.47 15.47 -11.93
N GLN A 62 -18.68 15.98 -13.15
CA GLN A 62 -19.95 16.61 -13.57
C GLN A 62 -20.66 15.99 -14.78
N THR A 63 -20.47 14.70 -15.09
CA THR A 63 -21.31 14.01 -16.09
C THR A 63 -21.75 12.63 -15.61
N GLY A 64 -23.05 12.52 -15.29
CA GLY A 64 -23.94 11.38 -15.58
C GLY A 64 -23.63 9.99 -15.01
N ASP A 65 -24.55 9.50 -14.17
CA ASP A 65 -24.89 8.12 -13.77
C ASP A 65 -24.12 6.93 -14.36
N GLU A 66 -23.86 5.95 -13.46
CA GLU A 66 -23.18 4.64 -13.59
C GLU A 66 -21.69 4.62 -13.14
N ALA A 67 -21.49 4.25 -11.86
CA ALA A 67 -20.27 3.71 -11.25
C ALA A 67 -18.92 4.38 -11.63
N GLY A 68 -18.65 5.58 -11.08
CA GLY A 68 -17.31 6.18 -11.08
C GLY A 68 -16.28 5.35 -10.29
N PRO A 69 -14.96 5.56 -10.52
CA PRO A 69 -13.93 4.85 -9.77
C PRO A 69 -14.09 5.19 -8.29
N GLU A 70 -14.46 4.18 -7.51
CA GLU A 70 -14.65 4.28 -6.08
C GLU A 70 -13.38 4.88 -5.47
N VAL A 71 -13.43 6.15 -5.04
CA VAL A 71 -12.43 6.71 -4.13
C VAL A 71 -12.42 5.78 -2.94
N ALA A 72 -11.44 4.88 -2.90
CA ALA A 72 -11.51 3.70 -2.07
C ALA A 72 -11.66 4.15 -0.61
N ARG A 73 -12.85 3.95 -0.04
CA ARG A 73 -13.19 4.43 1.29
C ARG A 73 -12.20 3.82 2.27
N ILE A 74 -11.37 4.65 2.90
CA ILE A 74 -10.47 4.19 3.96
C ILE A 74 -11.34 3.74 5.15
N ALA A 75 -11.42 2.44 5.38
CA ALA A 75 -12.24 1.85 6.43
C ALA A 75 -11.49 1.73 7.77
N SER A 76 -10.17 1.61 7.73
CA SER A 76 -9.36 1.50 8.95
C SER A 76 -7.99 2.16 8.83
N TYR A 77 -7.48 2.57 9.99
CA TYR A 77 -6.19 3.23 10.15
C TYR A 77 -5.46 2.67 11.36
N HIS A 78 -4.14 2.57 11.26
CA HIS A 78 -3.29 2.25 12.38
C HIS A 78 -3.13 3.50 13.24
N LYS A 79 -3.32 3.40 14.56
CA LYS A 79 -3.34 4.57 15.45
C LYS A 79 -2.09 5.46 15.32
N PRO A 80 -0.85 4.93 15.36
CA PRO A 80 0.36 5.73 15.14
C PRO A 80 0.37 6.47 13.80
N PHE A 81 -0.16 5.85 12.73
CA PHE A 81 -0.25 6.48 11.42
C PHE A 81 -1.24 7.64 11.41
N LYS A 82 -2.44 7.44 11.98
CA LYS A 82 -3.44 8.52 12.13
C LYS A 82 -2.91 9.69 12.96
N GLU A 83 -2.10 9.39 13.97
CA GLU A 83 -1.45 10.40 14.82
C GLU A 83 -0.19 11.01 14.20
N LYS A 84 0.18 10.63 12.97
CA LYS A 84 1.38 11.09 12.25
C LYS A 84 2.70 10.83 13.01
N LYS A 85 2.74 9.79 13.83
CA LYS A 85 3.92 9.39 14.59
C LYS A 85 4.83 8.48 13.76
N CYS A 86 5.27 8.98 12.60
CA CYS A 86 6.03 8.17 11.64
C CYS A 86 7.32 7.60 12.24
N LYS A 87 7.97 8.37 13.13
CA LYS A 87 9.22 7.99 13.81
C LYS A 87 9.07 6.90 14.86
N ASP A 88 7.84 6.53 15.22
CA ASP A 88 7.60 5.38 16.12
C ASP A 88 7.86 4.05 15.40
N CYS A 89 7.89 4.05 14.07
CA CYS A 89 8.17 2.87 13.25
C CYS A 89 9.35 3.09 12.30
N HIS A 90 9.49 4.29 11.73
CA HIS A 90 10.49 4.61 10.73
C HIS A 90 11.74 5.26 11.31
N ASP A 91 12.90 4.79 10.85
CA ASP A 91 14.18 5.49 11.03
C ASP A 91 14.75 5.85 9.65
N PHE A 92 14.51 7.10 9.25
CA PHE A 92 14.94 7.65 7.95
C PHE A 92 16.46 7.87 7.84
N THR A 93 17.23 7.56 8.89
CA THR A 93 18.70 7.60 8.87
C THR A 93 19.33 6.25 8.56
N THR A 94 18.52 5.19 8.54
CA THR A 94 18.96 3.82 8.26
C THR A 94 18.53 3.37 6.87
N ASP A 95 19.32 2.49 6.25
CA ASP A 95 18.98 1.92 4.93
C ASP A 95 17.69 1.09 4.95
N ILE A 96 17.34 0.51 6.10
CA ILE A 96 16.12 -0.30 6.28
C ILE A 96 14.88 0.59 6.44
N GLY A 97 15.06 1.85 6.84
CA GLY A 97 13.97 2.79 7.03
C GLY A 97 13.06 2.47 8.23
N LEU A 98 13.43 1.53 9.11
CA LEU A 98 12.63 1.08 10.26
C LEU A 98 13.48 1.06 11.54
N ILE A 99 12.86 1.39 12.68
CA ILE A 99 13.53 1.39 13.99
C ILE A 99 13.89 -0.01 14.51
N ARG A 100 13.27 -1.06 13.93
CA ARG A 100 13.48 -2.49 14.20
C ARG A 100 13.18 -3.30 12.94
N PRO A 101 13.73 -4.53 12.81
CA PRO A 101 13.31 -5.45 11.75
C PRO A 101 11.79 -5.64 11.75
N LEU A 102 11.17 -5.74 10.57
CA LEU A 102 9.71 -5.78 10.43
C LEU A 102 9.04 -6.86 11.30
N ARG A 103 9.65 -8.04 11.41
CA ARG A 103 9.16 -9.17 12.23
C ARG A 103 9.14 -8.90 13.73
N GLU A 104 9.90 -7.91 14.19
CA GLU A 104 9.99 -7.52 15.60
C GLU A 104 9.25 -6.20 15.87
N LEU A 105 9.09 -5.37 14.84
CA LEU A 105 8.59 -4.00 14.93
C LEU A 105 7.22 -3.92 15.58
N CYS A 106 6.29 -4.81 15.20
CA CYS A 106 4.94 -4.82 15.72
C CYS A 106 4.92 -5.02 17.25
N PHE A 107 5.86 -5.82 17.77
CA PHE A 107 5.95 -6.14 19.19
C PHE A 107 6.59 -5.04 20.03
N VAL A 108 7.08 -3.94 19.43
CA VAL A 108 7.49 -2.75 20.20
C VAL A 108 6.31 -2.22 21.02
N CYS A 109 5.11 -2.24 20.43
CA CYS A 109 3.86 -1.80 21.05
C CYS A 109 2.89 -2.95 21.35
N HIS A 110 2.74 -3.93 20.45
CA HIS A 110 1.82 -5.08 20.64
C HIS A 110 2.45 -6.21 21.47
N ARG A 111 3.08 -5.86 22.59
CA ARG A 111 3.82 -6.79 23.46
C ARG A 111 2.95 -7.89 24.04
N ASP A 112 1.71 -7.57 24.39
CA ASP A 112 0.79 -8.55 24.97
C ASP A 112 0.46 -9.68 24.01
N PHE A 113 0.59 -9.45 22.70
CA PHE A 113 0.41 -10.48 21.69
C PHE A 113 1.47 -11.59 21.79
N LEU A 114 2.64 -11.29 22.37
CA LEU A 114 3.67 -12.30 22.66
C LEU A 114 3.21 -13.37 23.67
N ARG A 115 2.10 -13.15 24.38
CA ARG A 115 1.49 -14.18 25.22
C ARG A 115 0.75 -15.22 24.37
N HIS A 116 0.18 -14.79 23.25
CA HIS A 116 -0.63 -15.62 22.37
C HIS A 116 0.20 -16.47 21.40
N ILE A 117 1.41 -16.04 21.06
CA ILE A 117 2.35 -16.89 20.30
C ILE A 117 2.84 -18.11 21.09
N LYS A 118 2.49 -18.21 22.38
CA LYS A 118 2.75 -19.39 23.23
C LYS A 118 1.58 -20.37 23.24
N GLU A 119 0.47 -20.04 22.59
CA GLU A 119 -0.65 -20.96 22.44
C GLU A 119 -0.20 -22.21 21.65
N PRO A 120 -0.84 -23.37 21.87
CA PRO A 120 -0.36 -24.63 21.31
C PRO A 120 -0.29 -24.65 19.78
N PHE A 121 -1.16 -23.89 19.11
CA PHE A 121 -1.22 -23.81 17.66
C PHE A 121 -1.30 -22.36 17.22
N VAL A 122 -0.18 -21.84 16.70
CA VAL A 122 -0.07 -20.49 16.14
C VAL A 122 -0.12 -20.60 14.62
N HIS A 123 -0.84 -19.68 13.98
CA HIS A 123 -0.95 -19.62 12.53
C HIS A 123 0.40 -19.29 11.90
N GLY A 124 0.74 -19.91 10.75
CA GLY A 124 2.06 -19.85 10.13
C GLY A 124 2.66 -18.44 9.99
N PRO A 125 1.98 -17.48 9.34
CA PRO A 125 2.47 -16.11 9.22
C PRO A 125 2.73 -15.44 10.58
N VAL A 126 1.86 -15.69 11.56
CA VAL A 126 1.99 -15.14 12.91
C VAL A 126 3.17 -15.76 13.65
N ALA A 127 3.38 -17.07 13.52
CA ALA A 127 4.47 -17.79 14.17
C ALA A 127 5.86 -17.28 13.73
N VAL A 128 5.96 -16.70 12.53
CA VAL A 128 7.21 -16.12 11.98
C VAL A 128 7.25 -14.59 12.06
N GLY A 129 6.25 -13.96 12.67
CA GLY A 129 6.17 -12.49 12.81
C GLY A 129 5.84 -11.74 11.52
N ASP A 130 5.29 -12.41 10.50
CA ASP A 130 4.89 -11.78 9.24
C ASP A 130 3.47 -11.21 9.34
N CYS A 131 3.30 -10.18 10.16
CA CYS A 131 2.03 -9.49 10.34
C CYS A 131 1.56 -8.81 9.05
N SER A 132 2.51 -8.40 8.21
CA SER A 132 2.29 -7.75 6.90
C SER A 132 1.68 -8.66 5.85
N ALA A 133 1.72 -9.98 6.03
CA ALA A 133 1.04 -10.92 5.14
C ALA A 133 -0.49 -10.73 5.12
N CYS A 134 -1.05 -10.08 6.15
CA CYS A 134 -2.48 -9.86 6.29
C CYS A 134 -2.84 -8.40 6.62
N HIS A 135 -2.00 -7.68 7.37
CA HIS A 135 -2.28 -6.31 7.82
C HIS A 135 -1.41 -5.26 7.14
N LEU A 136 -2.03 -4.13 6.77
CA LEU A 136 -1.37 -2.93 6.28
C LEU A 136 -1.02 -1.99 7.44
N PRO A 137 0.25 -1.62 7.65
CA PRO A 137 0.67 -0.88 8.85
C PRO A 137 0.21 0.58 8.91
N HIS A 138 -0.37 1.12 7.83
CA HIS A 138 -0.80 2.51 7.71
C HIS A 138 -2.33 2.64 7.68
N THR A 139 -2.92 2.26 6.55
CA THR A 139 -4.35 2.35 6.27
C THR A 139 -4.82 1.17 5.46
N SER A 140 -6.11 0.87 5.55
CA SER A 140 -6.77 -0.07 4.67
C SER A 140 -8.19 0.38 4.36
N VAL A 141 -8.66 -0.01 3.18
CA VAL A 141 -10.07 0.06 2.77
C VAL A 141 -10.91 -1.04 3.40
N ASN A 142 -10.27 -2.02 4.06
CA ASN A 142 -10.90 -3.08 4.81
C ASN A 142 -10.82 -2.80 6.32
N SER A 143 -11.70 -3.43 7.10
CA SER A 143 -11.64 -3.38 8.57
C SER A 143 -10.33 -3.99 9.10
N SER A 144 -9.90 -3.58 10.29
CA SER A 144 -8.76 -4.19 11.00
C SER A 144 -7.45 -4.18 10.20
N LEU A 145 -7.27 -3.18 9.34
CA LEU A 145 -6.10 -3.01 8.48
C LEU A 145 -5.85 -4.13 7.48
N LEU A 146 -6.84 -4.96 7.15
CA LEU A 146 -6.59 -6.11 6.28
C LEU A 146 -6.21 -5.69 4.85
N GLU A 147 -5.25 -6.35 4.22
CA GLU A 147 -4.84 -6.03 2.84
C GLU A 147 -5.97 -6.27 1.81
N MET A 148 -6.93 -7.13 2.13
CA MET A 148 -8.14 -7.40 1.33
C MET A 148 -9.31 -7.83 2.22
N GLU A 149 -10.47 -8.10 1.61
CA GLU A 149 -11.65 -8.62 2.30
C GLU A 149 -11.34 -9.95 3.00
N LYS A 150 -11.91 -10.15 4.19
CA LYS A 150 -11.59 -11.27 5.10
C LYS A 150 -11.63 -12.64 4.43
N SER A 151 -12.71 -12.95 3.72
CA SER A 151 -12.92 -14.26 3.10
C SER A 151 -11.95 -14.48 1.94
N LYS A 152 -11.73 -13.45 1.12
CA LYS A 152 -10.73 -13.47 0.04
C LYS A 152 -9.31 -13.64 0.56
N LEU A 153 -8.97 -13.00 1.69
CA LEU A 153 -7.64 -13.08 2.31
C LEU A 153 -7.29 -14.52 2.67
N CYS A 154 -8.20 -15.24 3.35
CA CYS A 154 -8.00 -16.63 3.71
C CYS A 154 -7.82 -17.52 2.47
N GLY A 155 -8.63 -17.29 1.43
CA GLY A 155 -8.60 -18.03 0.17
C GLY A 155 -7.33 -17.83 -0.67
N LYS A 156 -6.52 -16.81 -0.38
CA LYS A 156 -5.22 -16.59 -1.05
C LYS A 156 -4.27 -17.77 -0.86
N CYS A 157 -4.28 -18.37 0.33
CA CYS A 157 -3.43 -19.51 0.67
C CYS A 157 -4.22 -20.81 0.87
N HIS A 158 -5.41 -20.71 1.48
CA HIS A 158 -6.18 -21.90 1.84
C HIS A 158 -7.17 -22.29 0.73
N GLN A 159 -6.70 -23.07 -0.24
CA GLN A 159 -7.48 -23.55 -1.41
C GLN A 159 -7.85 -25.04 -1.33
N GLU A 160 -7.39 -25.71 -0.27
CA GLU A 160 -7.65 -27.11 0.03
C GLU A 160 -9.12 -27.39 0.37
N GLN A 161 -9.54 -28.63 0.14
CA GLN A 161 -10.88 -29.08 0.53
C GLN A 161 -10.98 -29.14 2.05
N ARG A 162 -11.93 -28.38 2.61
CA ARG A 162 -12.18 -28.36 4.05
C ARG A 162 -12.90 -29.63 4.51
N LEU A 163 -12.47 -30.17 5.65
CA LEU A 163 -13.05 -31.40 6.23
C LEU A 163 -14.55 -31.26 6.56
N ALA A 164 -14.99 -30.09 7.04
CA ALA A 164 -16.39 -29.79 7.36
C ALA A 164 -17.08 -29.05 6.20
N ALA A 165 -17.11 -29.64 5.00
CA ALA A 165 -17.57 -28.97 3.78
C ALA A 165 -18.99 -28.38 3.89
N SER A 166 -19.95 -29.12 4.46
CA SER A 166 -21.34 -28.64 4.63
C SER A 166 -21.47 -27.45 5.57
N MET A 167 -20.62 -27.37 6.60
CA MET A 167 -20.57 -26.22 7.52
C MET A 167 -19.98 -25.01 6.81
N HIS A 168 -18.88 -25.18 6.07
CA HIS A 168 -18.28 -24.09 5.29
C HIS A 168 -19.23 -23.57 4.21
N GLU A 169 -19.92 -24.47 3.49
CA GLU A 169 -20.92 -24.07 2.50
C GLU A 169 -22.04 -23.22 3.14
N ARG A 170 -22.54 -23.64 4.31
CA ARG A 170 -23.53 -22.86 5.07
C ARG A 170 -22.99 -21.51 5.52
N VAL A 171 -21.77 -21.45 6.05
CA VAL A 171 -21.12 -20.20 6.48
C VAL A 171 -21.03 -19.22 5.30
N MET A 172 -20.53 -19.67 4.16
CA MET A 172 -20.36 -18.84 2.97
C MET A 172 -21.69 -18.39 2.38
N THR A 173 -22.69 -19.27 2.30
CA THR A 173 -24.03 -18.93 1.77
C THR A 173 -24.83 -17.97 2.66
N HIS A 174 -24.52 -17.90 3.95
CA HIS A 174 -25.14 -16.97 4.90
C HIS A 174 -24.33 -15.68 5.10
N GLY A 175 -23.27 -15.46 4.32
CA GLY A 175 -22.47 -14.24 4.37
C GLY A 175 -21.63 -14.09 5.65
N MET A 176 -21.39 -15.17 6.39
CA MET A 176 -20.47 -15.18 7.52
C MET A 176 -19.02 -15.30 7.02
N ALA A 177 -18.10 -14.62 7.70
CA ALA A 177 -16.68 -14.68 7.42
C ALA A 177 -16.02 -15.84 8.18
N CYS A 178 -14.88 -16.31 7.67
CA CYS A 178 -14.08 -17.36 8.34
C CYS A 178 -13.73 -16.95 9.78
N SER A 179 -13.45 -15.66 9.98
CA SER A 179 -13.06 -15.08 11.26
C SER A 179 -14.18 -15.07 12.31
N ASP A 180 -15.43 -15.32 11.92
CA ASP A 180 -16.56 -15.29 12.84
C ASP A 180 -16.61 -16.55 13.71
N CYS A 181 -15.96 -17.63 13.25
CA CYS A 181 -15.79 -18.88 13.99
C CYS A 181 -14.31 -19.19 14.28
N HIS A 182 -13.39 -18.79 13.40
CA HIS A 182 -11.98 -19.11 13.52
C HIS A 182 -11.14 -17.89 13.91
N ASP A 183 -10.25 -18.03 14.89
CA ASP A 183 -9.24 -17.01 15.17
C ASP A 183 -8.09 -17.15 14.16
N PRO A 184 -7.77 -16.11 13.36
CA PRO A 184 -6.77 -16.19 12.30
C PRO A 184 -5.33 -16.16 12.81
N HIS A 185 -5.11 -15.99 14.11
CA HIS A 185 -3.79 -15.88 14.72
C HIS A 185 -3.35 -17.14 15.45
N TYR A 186 -4.24 -17.73 16.24
CA TYR A 186 -3.94 -18.90 17.06
C TYR A 186 -5.19 -19.68 17.43
N GLY A 187 -5.01 -20.91 17.91
CA GLY A 187 -6.12 -21.74 18.37
C GLY A 187 -5.68 -22.81 19.35
N LYS A 188 -6.66 -23.42 20.00
CA LYS A 188 -6.45 -24.54 20.93
C LYS A 188 -6.51 -25.90 20.26
N VAL A 189 -6.84 -25.94 18.97
CA VAL A 189 -7.06 -27.17 18.20
C VAL A 189 -6.09 -27.23 17.02
N HIS A 190 -5.47 -28.38 16.82
CA HIS A 190 -4.58 -28.62 15.69
C HIS A 190 -5.38 -28.51 14.37
N TYR A 191 -4.83 -27.79 13.38
CA TYR A 191 -5.47 -27.53 12.09
C TYR A 191 -6.75 -26.68 12.14
N PHE A 192 -6.93 -25.87 13.19
CA PHE A 192 -8.11 -25.01 13.30
C PHE A 192 -8.32 -24.03 12.12
N LEU A 193 -7.28 -23.76 11.32
CA LEU A 193 -7.33 -22.91 10.13
C LEU A 193 -7.00 -23.66 8.82
N LYS A 194 -6.84 -25.00 8.84
CA LYS A 194 -6.54 -25.83 7.66
C LYS A 194 -7.76 -26.67 7.26
#